data_AF-A0A815Y3Q9-F1
#
_entry.id   AF-A0A815Y3Q9-F1
#
_cell.length_a   1.000
_cell.length_b   1.000
_cell.length_c   1.000
_cell.angle_alpha   90.00
_cell.angle_beta   90.00
_cell.angle_gamma   90.00
#
_symmetry.space_group_name_H-M   'P 1'
#
loop_
_entity.id
_entity.type
_entity.pdbx_description
1 polymer ?
#
loop_
_entity_poly.entity_id
_entity_poly.type
_entity_poly.pdbx_seq_one_letter_code
_entity_poly.pdbx_strand_id
1 'polypeptide(L)'
;MWNDHDIFDGAGSYPPLLHKSPIMMGLFEIGQQMRLLFQHHTTPEKARTHRLFGYQGYNFLAQCGPQLALLGADERSECDDKTVHNENTWNIIFEKLDNDLQNVAHLIVLFSVPFSLWRNIPFSEQTNSVFGLPELYDDLLDEWAHEPHMTERTRALCRFQEIAEKKRTRVTFFSGDVHCCGVSRLQTRGEHMPLPSNDSKLMYQIISSVIINRPPPRIIIRAAHYFGTKWYSVVDTEERLIDSFERDPKQAMDSSLNTRVLRKQGFLVIWFWPFIDFLLILFGLDWTFNSNYKKAKSTAIQQSYNESSTISDQNNDFKQEANSLRVKFWLENTEKKKGRQPYANYDLFIPDLK
;
A
#
# COMPACT_ATOMS: atom_id res chain seq x y z
N MET A 1 7.90 0.30 -8.77
CA MET A 1 8.24 -0.27 -7.46
C MET A 1 9.21 -1.38 -7.74
N TRP A 2 10.34 -1.44 -7.06
CA TRP A 2 11.29 -2.55 -7.19
C TRP A 2 11.37 -3.28 -5.87
N ASN A 3 11.12 -4.58 -5.89
CA ASN A 3 11.20 -5.43 -4.71
C ASN A 3 12.32 -6.46 -4.89
N ASP A 4 12.84 -6.99 -3.78
CA ASP A 4 13.84 -8.05 -3.75
C ASP A 4 13.32 -9.37 -4.31
N HIS A 5 12.01 -9.66 -4.23
CA HIS A 5 11.42 -10.81 -4.94
C HIS A 5 11.52 -10.72 -6.47
N ASP A 6 11.89 -9.56 -7.04
CA ASP A 6 12.24 -9.43 -8.46
C ASP A 6 13.72 -9.84 -8.75
N ILE A 7 14.51 -10.15 -7.72
CA ILE A 7 15.95 -10.44 -7.79
C ILE A 7 16.29 -11.73 -7.02
N PHE A 8 16.31 -11.66 -5.69
CA PHE A 8 16.49 -12.70 -4.69
C PHE A 8 16.09 -12.10 -3.33
N ASP A 9 15.54 -12.92 -2.44
CA ASP A 9 15.09 -12.55 -1.10
C ASP A 9 16.19 -11.85 -0.28
N GLY A 10 15.90 -10.71 0.36
CA GLY A 10 16.87 -9.93 1.15
C GLY A 10 17.87 -9.11 0.33
N ALA A 11 17.60 -8.81 -0.94
CA ALA A 11 18.46 -7.98 -1.77
C ALA A 11 18.65 -6.57 -1.20
N GLY A 12 19.85 -6.32 -0.67
CA GLY A 12 20.24 -5.06 -0.02
C GLY A 12 20.61 -5.27 1.45
N SER A 13 19.99 -6.25 2.10
CA SER A 13 20.07 -6.42 3.56
C SER A 13 21.20 -7.34 4.03
N TYR A 14 21.81 -8.09 3.11
CA TYR A 14 22.95 -8.94 3.44
C TYR A 14 24.23 -8.15 3.73
N PRO A 15 25.13 -8.66 4.61
CA PRO A 15 26.40 -8.02 4.87
C PRO A 15 27.21 -7.74 3.59
N PRO A 16 28.02 -6.66 3.55
CA PRO A 16 28.71 -6.24 2.33
C PRO A 16 29.56 -7.31 1.65
N LEU A 17 30.12 -8.26 2.41
CA LEU A 17 30.90 -9.37 1.87
C LEU A 17 30.07 -10.27 0.94
N LEU A 18 28.81 -10.54 1.30
CA LEU A 18 27.91 -11.36 0.51
C LEU A 18 27.23 -10.52 -0.58
N HIS A 19 26.66 -9.38 -0.19
CA HIS A 19 25.91 -8.51 -1.10
C HIS A 19 26.77 -7.99 -2.26
N LYS A 20 28.02 -7.58 -1.99
CA LYS A 20 28.94 -7.05 -3.02
C LYS A 20 29.73 -8.13 -3.75
N SER A 21 29.40 -9.41 -3.53
CA SER A 21 30.06 -10.49 -4.26
C SER A 21 29.70 -10.44 -5.76
N PRO A 22 30.59 -10.89 -6.66
CA PRO A 22 30.32 -10.85 -8.11
C PRO A 22 29.04 -11.57 -8.54
N ILE A 23 28.67 -12.65 -7.83
CA ILE A 23 27.46 -13.42 -8.12
C ILE A 23 26.21 -12.60 -7.77
N MET A 24 26.15 -12.04 -6.57
CA MET A 24 24.98 -11.29 -6.10
C MET A 24 24.80 -10.01 -6.91
N MET A 25 25.89 -9.28 -7.18
CA MET A 25 25.84 -8.08 -8.02
C MET A 25 25.47 -8.40 -9.48
N GLY A 26 25.91 -9.55 -10.01
CA GLY A 26 25.52 -10.00 -11.34
C GLY A 26 24.02 -10.30 -11.44
N LEU A 27 23.46 -10.99 -10.44
CA LEU A 27 22.00 -11.23 -10.36
C LEU A 27 21.23 -9.92 -10.25
N PHE A 28 21.72 -9.00 -9.43
CA PHE A 28 21.14 -7.68 -9.25
C PHE A 28 21.08 -6.87 -10.54
N GLU A 29 22.19 -6.83 -11.29
CA GLU A 29 22.26 -6.10 -12.56
C GLU A 29 21.28 -6.67 -13.59
N ILE A 30 21.18 -7.99 -13.70
CA ILE A 30 20.20 -8.65 -14.58
C ILE A 30 18.78 -8.36 -14.12
N GLY A 31 18.49 -8.47 -12.81
CA GLY A 31 17.20 -8.13 -12.23
C GLY A 31 16.77 -6.69 -12.57
N GLN A 32 17.70 -5.73 -12.45
CA GLN A 32 17.46 -4.34 -12.81
C GLN A 32 17.13 -4.18 -14.30
N GLN A 33 17.89 -4.83 -15.19
CA GLN A 33 17.64 -4.80 -16.62
C GLN A 33 16.26 -5.40 -16.97
N MET A 34 15.90 -6.53 -16.36
CA MET A 34 14.60 -7.17 -16.57
C MET A 34 13.46 -6.31 -16.03
N ARG A 35 13.62 -5.68 -14.87
CA ARG A 35 12.65 -4.70 -14.36
C ARG A 35 12.45 -3.56 -15.34
N LEU A 36 13.53 -2.93 -15.79
CA LEU A 36 13.45 -1.81 -16.73
C LEU A 36 12.76 -2.24 -18.04
N LEU A 37 13.06 -3.44 -18.53
CA LEU A 37 12.46 -3.98 -19.74
C LEU A 37 10.97 -4.33 -19.57
N PHE A 38 10.60 -5.11 -18.55
CA PHE A 38 9.24 -5.66 -18.44
C PHE A 38 8.27 -4.76 -17.67
N GLN A 39 8.73 -4.04 -16.65
CA GLN A 39 7.86 -3.16 -15.86
C GLN A 39 7.79 -1.74 -16.44
N HIS A 40 8.90 -1.25 -17.00
CA HIS A 40 9.02 0.13 -17.48
C HIS A 40 9.17 0.28 -19.01
N HIS A 41 9.28 -0.83 -19.75
CA HIS A 41 9.48 -0.85 -21.21
C HIS A 41 10.63 0.08 -21.66
N THR A 42 11.74 0.07 -20.92
CA THR A 42 12.92 0.91 -21.15
C THR A 42 14.22 0.14 -21.00
N THR A 43 15.33 0.77 -21.36
CA THR A 43 16.70 0.30 -21.07
C THR A 43 17.37 1.23 -20.05
N PRO A 44 18.48 0.82 -19.40
CA PRO A 44 19.24 1.67 -18.49
C PRO A 44 19.63 3.03 -19.10
N GLU A 45 20.04 3.05 -20.37
CA GLU A 45 20.48 4.26 -21.08
C GLU A 45 19.31 5.23 -21.34
N LYS A 46 18.11 4.70 -21.55
CA LYS A 46 16.91 5.50 -21.86
C LYS A 46 16.07 5.83 -20.64
N ALA A 47 16.25 5.13 -19.52
CA ALA A 47 15.42 5.24 -18.32
C ALA A 47 15.16 6.69 -17.89
N ARG A 48 16.21 7.52 -17.86
CA ARG A 48 16.11 8.94 -17.49
C ARG A 48 15.28 9.76 -18.48
N THR A 49 15.47 9.52 -19.79
CA THR A 49 14.66 10.15 -20.84
C THR A 49 13.21 9.69 -20.81
N HIS A 50 12.95 8.47 -20.34
CA HIS A 50 11.63 7.90 -20.11
C HIS A 50 11.06 8.24 -18.73
N ARG A 51 11.52 9.36 -18.13
CA ARG A 51 10.97 9.96 -16.90
C ARG A 51 11.20 9.16 -15.61
N LEU A 52 12.08 8.17 -15.61
CA LEU A 52 12.58 7.57 -14.38
C LEU A 52 13.64 8.48 -13.74
N PHE A 53 13.67 8.56 -12.42
CA PHE A 53 14.51 9.51 -11.69
C PHE A 53 15.01 8.95 -10.35
N GLY A 54 16.00 9.62 -9.75
CA GLY A 54 16.72 9.15 -8.56
C GLY A 54 18.21 9.47 -8.66
N TYR A 55 19.00 9.21 -7.64
CA TYR A 55 20.45 9.39 -7.74
C TYR A 55 21.05 8.25 -8.59
N GLN A 56 21.01 7.02 -8.09
CA GLN A 56 21.38 5.79 -8.79
C GLN A 56 20.16 4.93 -9.15
N GLY A 57 19.06 5.06 -8.40
CA GLY A 57 17.81 4.34 -8.65
C GLY A 57 16.88 4.96 -9.70
N TYR A 58 15.80 4.21 -9.96
CA TYR A 58 14.80 4.47 -10.99
C TYR A 58 13.38 4.55 -10.41
N ASN A 59 13.12 5.61 -9.65
CA ASN A 59 11.78 5.98 -9.22
C ASN A 59 10.95 6.52 -10.39
N PHE A 60 9.63 6.51 -10.28
CA PHE A 60 8.76 7.16 -11.26
C PHE A 60 7.62 7.92 -10.59
N LEU A 61 7.15 8.97 -11.27
CA LEU A 61 6.00 9.77 -10.84
C LEU A 61 5.05 9.85 -12.04
N ALA A 62 3.86 9.31 -11.88
CA ALA A 62 2.82 9.30 -12.89
C ALA A 62 1.60 10.06 -12.37
N GLN A 63 1.09 11.00 -13.16
CA GLN A 63 -0.17 11.67 -12.87
C GLN A 63 -1.32 10.89 -13.52
N CYS A 64 -2.21 10.35 -12.68
CA CYS A 64 -3.32 9.48 -13.06
C CYS A 64 -4.63 10.28 -13.14
N GLY A 65 -4.69 11.23 -14.07
CA GLY A 65 -5.76 12.22 -14.15
C GLY A 65 -5.47 13.47 -13.32
N PRO A 66 -6.41 14.43 -13.24
CA PRO A 66 -6.11 15.76 -12.71
C PRO A 66 -5.77 15.77 -11.21
N GLN A 67 -6.41 14.90 -10.43
CA GLN A 67 -6.39 14.96 -8.96
C GLN A 67 -5.65 13.80 -8.29
N LEU A 68 -5.09 12.86 -9.05
CA LEU A 68 -4.37 11.70 -8.51
C LEU A 68 -2.96 11.63 -9.07
N ALA A 69 -1.98 11.45 -8.20
CA ALA A 69 -0.61 11.13 -8.57
C ALA A 69 -0.16 9.81 -7.95
N LEU A 70 0.74 9.13 -8.63
CA LEU A 70 1.33 7.86 -8.24
C LEU A 70 2.85 7.97 -8.26
N LEU A 71 3.48 7.90 -7.09
CA LEU A 71 4.92 7.76 -6.93
C LEU A 71 5.24 6.28 -6.74
N GLY A 72 6.06 5.71 -7.62
CA GLY A 72 6.63 4.38 -7.40
C GLY A 72 8.09 4.48 -6.98
N ALA A 73 8.40 3.98 -5.79
CA ALA A 73 9.74 4.01 -5.23
C ALA A 73 10.63 2.88 -5.79
N ASP A 74 11.93 3.09 -5.74
CA ASP A 74 12.97 2.11 -6.02
C ASP A 74 13.74 1.81 -4.74
N GLU A 75 13.29 0.79 -4.02
CA GLU A 75 13.82 0.41 -2.71
C GLU A 75 15.01 -0.55 -2.78
N ARG A 76 15.57 -0.82 -3.97
CA ARG A 76 16.60 -1.85 -4.13
C ARG A 76 17.87 -1.32 -4.79
N SER A 77 17.78 -0.35 -5.72
CA SER A 77 18.95 0.23 -6.41
C SER A 77 20.03 0.78 -5.49
N GLU A 78 19.63 1.32 -4.34
CA GLU A 78 20.49 2.04 -3.41
C GLU A 78 20.50 1.42 -2.01
N CYS A 79 19.86 0.26 -1.86
CA CYS A 79 19.64 -0.37 -0.58
C CYS A 79 20.91 -1.10 -0.10
N ASP A 80 21.24 -0.91 1.17
CA ASP A 80 22.27 -1.63 1.90
C ASP A 80 21.78 -2.02 3.31
N ASP A 81 22.67 -2.58 4.13
CA ASP A 81 22.36 -3.05 5.48
C ASP A 81 21.96 -1.93 6.46
N LYS A 82 21.97 -0.67 6.01
CA LYS A 82 21.76 0.53 6.85
C LYS A 82 20.72 1.48 6.30
N THR A 83 20.57 1.56 4.99
CA THR A 83 19.75 2.55 4.30
C THR A 83 19.06 1.92 3.10
N VAL A 84 17.80 2.30 2.88
CA VAL A 84 17.01 1.81 1.75
C VAL A 84 17.20 2.71 0.53
N HIS A 85 17.20 4.03 0.74
CA HIS A 85 17.51 5.02 -0.30
C HIS A 85 18.66 5.92 0.14
N ASN A 86 19.44 6.37 -0.84
CA ASN A 86 20.39 7.43 -0.61
C ASN A 86 19.67 8.76 -0.32
N GLU A 87 20.25 9.59 0.56
CA GLU A 87 19.70 10.92 0.87
C GLU A 87 19.53 11.81 -0.38
N ASN A 88 20.41 11.66 -1.38
CA ASN A 88 20.28 12.37 -2.65
C ASN A 88 19.00 11.97 -3.41
N THR A 89 18.62 10.69 -3.37
CA THR A 89 17.39 10.22 -3.99
C THR A 89 16.17 10.75 -3.26
N TRP A 90 16.17 10.78 -1.93
CA TRP A 90 15.12 11.44 -1.17
C TRP A 90 14.97 12.91 -1.56
N ASN A 91 16.08 13.65 -1.65
CA ASN A 91 16.05 15.05 -2.07
C ASN A 91 15.43 15.23 -3.46
N ILE A 92 15.83 14.40 -4.43
CA ILE A 92 15.26 14.43 -5.79
C ILE A 92 13.77 14.07 -5.77
N ILE A 93 13.35 13.06 -5.00
CA ILE A 93 11.93 12.68 -4.87
C ILE A 93 11.11 13.86 -4.38
N PHE A 94 11.50 14.46 -3.26
CA PHE A 94 10.72 15.53 -2.64
C PHE A 94 10.77 16.83 -3.44
N GLU A 95 11.90 17.17 -4.06
CA GLU A 95 11.98 18.29 -5.01
C GLU A 95 11.02 18.07 -6.20
N LYS A 96 10.97 16.85 -6.73
CA LYS A 96 10.07 16.52 -7.83
C LYS A 96 8.60 16.57 -7.41
N LEU A 97 8.25 16.08 -6.23
CA LEU A 97 6.89 16.21 -5.69
C LEU A 97 6.53 17.70 -5.48
N ASP A 98 7.48 18.51 -5.02
CA ASP A 98 7.29 19.94 -4.84
C ASP A 98 7.06 20.68 -6.16
N ASN A 99 7.71 20.27 -7.25
CA ASN A 99 7.58 20.93 -8.55
C ASN A 99 6.35 20.43 -9.32
N ASP A 100 6.09 19.12 -9.29
CA ASP A 100 5.16 18.47 -10.21
C ASP A 100 3.76 18.27 -9.61
N LEU A 101 3.60 18.21 -8.28
CA LEU A 101 2.28 18.12 -7.66
C LEU A 101 1.58 19.48 -7.69
N GLN A 102 0.68 19.64 -8.66
CA GLN A 102 -0.19 20.79 -8.83
C GLN A 102 -1.64 20.33 -8.89
N ASN A 103 -2.48 20.84 -7.99
CA ASN A 103 -3.91 20.50 -7.89
C ASN A 103 -4.19 18.99 -7.72
N VAL A 104 -3.25 18.25 -7.11
CA VAL A 104 -3.40 16.83 -6.80
C VAL A 104 -4.09 16.70 -5.44
N ALA A 105 -5.29 16.10 -5.42
CA ALA A 105 -6.01 15.83 -4.18
C ALA A 105 -5.37 14.66 -3.42
N HIS A 106 -4.92 13.63 -4.16
CA HIS A 106 -4.39 12.40 -3.58
C HIS A 106 -3.05 11.97 -4.21
N LEU A 107 -2.04 11.75 -3.38
CA LEU A 107 -0.77 11.13 -3.75
C LEU A 107 -0.74 9.70 -3.21
N ILE A 108 -0.69 8.74 -4.13
CA ILE A 108 -0.41 7.35 -3.81
C ILE A 108 1.09 7.12 -3.92
N VAL A 109 1.69 6.53 -2.89
CA VAL A 109 3.11 6.16 -2.89
C VAL A 109 3.24 4.64 -2.76
N LEU A 110 3.91 4.02 -3.72
CA LEU A 110 4.14 2.58 -3.77
C LEU A 110 5.52 2.27 -3.21
N PHE A 111 5.54 1.59 -2.07
CA PHE A 111 6.72 0.98 -1.45
C PHE A 111 6.49 -0.53 -1.35
N SER A 112 7.47 -1.37 -1.62
CA SER A 112 7.34 -2.81 -1.58
C SER A 112 7.08 -3.29 -0.16
N VAL A 113 7.80 -2.75 0.81
CA VAL A 113 7.69 -3.09 2.23
C VAL A 113 6.96 -1.96 2.98
N PRO A 114 6.00 -2.26 3.87
CA PRO A 114 5.24 -1.23 4.57
C PRO A 114 6.09 -0.50 5.61
N PHE A 115 5.86 0.81 5.76
CA PHE A 115 6.44 1.58 6.87
C PHE A 115 5.96 1.12 8.25
N SER A 116 4.82 0.41 8.30
CA SER A 116 3.92 0.46 9.43
C SER A 116 3.16 -0.87 9.57
N LEU A 117 3.84 -1.89 10.10
CA LEU A 117 3.22 -3.19 10.40
C LEU A 117 3.86 -3.88 11.61
N TRP A 118 5.13 -4.23 11.48
CA TRP A 118 5.84 -5.09 12.42
C TRP A 118 6.63 -4.22 13.38
N ARG A 119 6.06 -3.96 14.55
CA ARG A 119 6.59 -2.98 15.50
C ARG A 119 6.89 -3.64 16.83
N ASN A 120 8.11 -3.44 17.33
CA ASN A 120 8.52 -3.90 18.66
C ASN A 120 8.12 -5.36 18.91
N ILE A 121 8.29 -6.25 17.92
CA ILE A 121 7.95 -7.65 18.08
C ILE A 121 9.00 -8.25 19.02
N PRO A 122 8.63 -8.62 20.25
CA PRO A 122 9.58 -9.32 21.12
C PRO A 122 9.99 -10.61 20.40
N PHE A 123 11.27 -10.99 20.53
CA PHE A 123 11.89 -12.20 19.96
C PHE A 123 12.41 -12.14 18.51
N SER A 124 12.35 -11.01 17.78
CA SER A 124 12.94 -10.92 16.42
C SER A 124 14.42 -11.33 16.40
N GLU A 125 15.23 -10.82 17.34
CA GLU A 125 16.67 -11.11 17.44
C GLU A 125 17.00 -12.55 17.87
N GLN A 126 16.10 -13.23 18.58
CA GLN A 126 16.29 -14.61 19.05
C GLN A 126 15.83 -15.66 18.01
N THR A 127 15.37 -15.24 16.84
CA THR A 127 14.93 -16.15 15.77
C THR A 127 16.05 -16.77 14.95
N ASN A 128 17.32 -16.44 15.22
CA ASN A 128 18.52 -16.97 14.54
C ASN A 128 18.69 -18.51 14.54
N SER A 129 17.73 -19.28 15.08
CA SER A 129 17.63 -20.74 14.87
C SER A 129 16.36 -21.36 15.46
N VAL A 130 15.59 -20.65 16.30
CA VAL A 130 14.54 -21.27 17.13
C VAL A 130 13.33 -21.77 16.30
N PHE A 131 13.04 -21.17 15.14
CA PHE A 131 11.91 -21.59 14.30
C PHE A 131 12.30 -22.24 12.97
N GLY A 132 13.59 -22.27 12.60
CA GLY A 132 14.05 -22.90 11.35
C GLY A 132 13.44 -22.28 10.07
N LEU A 133 13.09 -20.99 10.11
CA LEU A 133 12.51 -20.25 8.99
C LEU A 133 13.42 -19.06 8.63
N PRO A 134 14.45 -19.25 7.78
CA PRO A 134 15.32 -18.18 7.31
C PRO A 134 14.56 -17.00 6.69
N GLU A 135 13.52 -17.31 5.90
CA GLU A 135 12.65 -16.35 5.20
C GLU A 135 12.05 -15.27 6.14
N LEU A 136 11.63 -15.66 7.35
CA LEU A 136 10.99 -14.72 8.28
C LEU A 136 11.98 -13.75 8.92
N TYR A 137 13.23 -14.17 9.11
CA TYR A 137 14.25 -13.31 9.70
C TYR A 137 14.71 -12.26 8.69
N ASP A 138 14.91 -12.69 7.44
CA ASP A 138 15.26 -11.80 6.34
C ASP A 138 14.11 -10.78 6.10
N ASP A 139 12.84 -11.23 6.08
CA ASP A 139 11.65 -10.35 6.03
C ASP A 139 11.69 -9.26 7.13
N LEU A 140 12.09 -9.60 8.36
CA LEU A 140 12.13 -8.67 9.50
C LEU A 140 13.29 -7.66 9.41
N LEU A 141 14.41 -8.03 8.77
CA LEU A 141 15.55 -7.14 8.57
C LEU A 141 15.26 -6.09 7.49
N ASP A 142 14.49 -6.47 6.48
CA ASP A 142 14.07 -5.63 5.36
C ASP A 142 13.02 -4.57 5.75
N GLU A 143 12.45 -4.70 6.94
CA GLU A 143 11.42 -3.80 7.40
C GLU A 143 11.93 -2.39 7.69
N TRP A 144 11.11 -1.42 7.32
CA TRP A 144 11.30 -0.01 7.68
C TRP A 144 11.33 0.24 9.20
N ALA A 145 10.73 -0.66 9.99
CA ALA A 145 10.72 -0.57 11.45
C ALA A 145 11.97 -1.18 12.11
N HIS A 146 12.87 -1.79 11.33
CA HIS A 146 14.14 -2.29 11.82
C HIS A 146 15.09 -1.13 12.20
N GLU A 147 15.91 -1.32 13.24
CA GLU A 147 16.69 -0.25 13.88
C GLU A 147 17.52 0.61 12.91
N PRO A 148 18.25 0.05 11.92
CA PRO A 148 19.06 0.82 10.99
C PRO A 148 18.20 1.78 10.13
N HIS A 149 17.00 1.35 9.73
CA HIS A 149 16.11 2.10 8.84
C HIS A 149 15.26 3.15 9.57
N MET A 150 15.18 3.08 10.91
CA MET A 150 14.29 3.93 11.71
C MET A 150 14.51 5.43 11.52
N THR A 151 15.77 5.85 11.39
CA THR A 151 16.11 7.27 11.20
C THR A 151 15.66 7.75 9.82
N GLU A 152 15.95 6.97 8.78
CA GLU A 152 15.56 7.26 7.40
C GLU A 152 14.03 7.29 7.27
N ARG A 153 13.36 6.26 7.77
CA ARG A 153 11.91 6.16 7.84
C ARG A 153 11.27 7.40 8.44
N THR A 154 11.74 7.80 9.62
CA THR A 154 11.18 8.94 10.34
C THR A 154 11.35 10.24 9.54
N ARG A 155 12.52 10.43 8.93
CA ARG A 155 12.79 11.57 8.04
C ARG A 155 11.85 11.56 6.82
N ALA A 156 11.69 10.41 6.16
CA ALA A 156 10.81 10.28 5.00
C ALA A 156 9.35 10.60 5.35
N LEU A 157 8.82 10.03 6.44
CA LEU A 157 7.46 10.29 6.90
C LEU A 157 7.24 11.78 7.25
N CYS A 158 8.18 12.44 7.92
CA CYS A 158 8.12 13.87 8.18
C CYS A 158 8.02 14.67 6.87
N ARG A 159 8.86 14.36 5.88
CA ARG A 159 8.84 15.07 4.59
C ARG A 159 7.55 14.81 3.80
N PHE A 160 6.97 13.61 3.90
CA PHE A 160 5.62 13.37 3.34
C PHE A 160 4.53 14.18 4.07
N GLN A 161 4.63 14.38 5.39
CA GLN A 161 3.73 15.28 6.13
C GLN A 161 3.85 16.73 5.64
N GLU A 162 5.08 17.19 5.41
CA GLU A 162 5.36 18.52 4.87
C GLU A 162 4.76 18.70 3.47
N ILE A 163 4.93 17.72 2.58
CA ILE A 163 4.30 17.73 1.25
C ILE A 163 2.78 17.77 1.38
N ALA A 164 2.19 16.93 2.24
CA ALA A 164 0.75 16.89 2.44
C ALA A 164 0.20 18.26 2.88
N GLU A 165 0.86 18.90 3.85
CA GLU A 165 0.49 20.22 4.35
C GLU A 165 0.66 21.31 3.30
N LYS A 166 1.84 21.38 2.66
CA LYS A 166 2.20 22.42 1.68
C LYS A 166 1.35 22.34 0.42
N LYS A 167 1.07 21.14 -0.07
CA LYS A 167 0.36 20.90 -1.34
C LYS A 167 -1.14 20.69 -1.16
N ARG A 168 -1.61 20.56 0.08
CA ARG A 168 -2.99 20.16 0.39
C ARG A 168 -3.37 18.85 -0.32
N THR A 169 -2.45 17.89 -0.25
CA THR A 169 -2.59 16.58 -0.89
C THR A 169 -2.63 15.49 0.17
N ARG A 170 -3.61 14.59 0.10
CA ARG A 170 -3.65 13.41 0.95
C ARG A 170 -2.62 12.39 0.47
N VAL A 171 -1.73 11.94 1.37
CA VAL A 171 -0.75 10.88 1.07
C VAL A 171 -1.26 9.53 1.54
N THR A 172 -1.12 8.51 0.70
CA THR A 172 -1.43 7.11 1.05
C THR A 172 -0.36 6.17 0.51
N PHE A 173 0.18 5.34 1.40
CA PHE A 173 1.16 4.32 1.08
C PHE A 173 0.46 3.01 0.73
N PHE A 174 0.93 2.37 -0.33
CA PHE A 174 0.55 1.00 -0.67
C PHE A 174 1.80 0.15 -0.66
N SER A 175 1.69 -0.99 0.02
CA SER A 175 2.78 -1.94 0.14
C SER A 175 2.29 -3.38 0.12
N GLY A 176 3.25 -4.29 0.00
CA GLY A 176 3.04 -5.73 0.01
C GLY A 176 4.14 -6.44 0.78
N ASP A 177 4.58 -7.57 0.24
CA ASP A 177 5.72 -8.37 0.69
C ASP A 177 5.57 -9.14 2.00
N VAL A 178 4.94 -8.53 2.99
CA VAL A 178 4.78 -9.08 4.36
C VAL A 178 3.75 -10.22 4.50
N HIS A 179 3.32 -10.78 3.37
CA HIS A 179 2.44 -11.96 3.27
C HIS A 179 1.11 -11.88 4.07
N CYS A 180 0.68 -10.68 4.46
CA CYS A 180 -0.56 -10.43 5.18
C CYS A 180 -1.24 -9.15 4.70
N CYS A 181 -2.54 -9.03 4.97
CA CYS A 181 -3.30 -7.81 4.66
C CYS A 181 -3.50 -7.00 5.92
N GLY A 182 -3.40 -5.68 5.82
CA GLY A 182 -3.57 -4.78 6.96
C GLY A 182 -3.78 -3.34 6.52
N VAL A 183 -4.33 -2.54 7.42
CA VAL A 183 -4.37 -1.09 7.25
C VAL A 183 -3.87 -0.44 8.52
N SER A 184 -3.01 0.54 8.35
CA SER A 184 -2.57 1.42 9.42
C SER A 184 -2.78 2.87 9.03
N ARG A 185 -2.84 3.73 10.04
CA ARG A 185 -2.94 5.17 9.87
C ARG A 185 -1.91 5.88 10.73
N LEU A 186 -1.36 6.95 10.18
CA LEU A 186 -0.68 8.02 10.91
C LEU A 186 -1.70 9.15 11.06
N GLN A 187 -1.75 9.83 12.20
CA GLN A 187 -2.64 10.98 12.42
C GLN A 187 -2.06 11.92 13.47
N THR A 188 -2.52 13.17 13.50
CA THR A 188 -2.10 14.14 14.52
C THR A 188 -2.42 13.63 15.93
N ARG A 189 -1.44 13.74 16.85
CA ARG A 189 -1.59 13.38 18.26
C ARG A 189 -1.86 14.62 19.12
N GLY A 190 -2.90 14.58 19.94
CA GLY A 190 -3.18 15.63 20.93
C GLY A 190 -4.62 15.58 21.42
N GLU A 191 -4.96 16.43 22.39
CA GLU A 191 -6.32 16.57 22.91
C GLU A 191 -7.29 17.11 21.86
N HIS A 192 -6.81 17.97 20.96
CA HIS A 192 -7.59 18.59 19.88
C HIS A 192 -7.18 17.99 18.54
N MET A 193 -7.67 16.79 18.24
CA MET A 193 -7.44 16.17 16.93
C MET A 193 -8.23 16.92 15.85
N PRO A 194 -7.57 17.37 14.75
CA PRO A 194 -8.27 17.96 13.62
C PRO A 194 -9.20 16.95 12.94
N LEU A 195 -10.20 17.44 12.22
CA LEU A 195 -11.00 16.61 11.34
C LEU A 195 -10.10 15.95 10.28
N PRO A 196 -10.40 14.73 9.81
CA PRO A 196 -9.59 14.05 8.79
C PRO A 196 -9.30 14.92 7.56
N SER A 197 -10.30 15.68 7.09
CA SER A 197 -10.15 16.59 5.95
C SER A 197 -9.22 17.78 6.17
N ASN A 198 -8.82 18.07 7.42
CA ASN A 198 -7.90 19.15 7.79
C ASN A 198 -6.60 18.62 8.42
N ASP A 199 -6.46 17.32 8.63
CA ASP A 199 -5.27 16.72 9.23
C ASP A 199 -4.24 16.41 8.14
N SER A 200 -3.20 17.25 7.99
CA SER A 200 -2.11 16.99 7.04
C SER A 200 -1.25 15.79 7.45
N LYS A 201 -1.23 15.42 8.73
CA LYS A 201 -0.50 14.26 9.23
C LYS A 201 -1.25 12.95 9.04
N LEU A 202 -2.55 13.03 8.69
CA LEU A 202 -3.35 11.85 8.38
C LEU A 202 -2.83 11.17 7.12
N MET A 203 -2.23 9.99 7.27
CA MET A 203 -1.80 9.16 6.15
C MET A 203 -2.22 7.73 6.41
N TYR A 204 -2.52 7.01 5.33
CA TYR A 204 -2.88 5.61 5.41
C TYR A 204 -1.75 4.78 4.82
N GLN A 205 -1.43 3.67 5.47
CA GLN A 205 -0.62 2.61 4.90
C GLN A 205 -1.51 1.40 4.69
N ILE A 206 -1.66 1.03 3.44
CA ILE A 206 -2.46 -0.09 2.98
C ILE A 206 -1.53 -1.21 2.59
N ILE A 207 -1.78 -2.40 3.12
CA ILE A 207 -0.93 -3.57 2.97
C ILE A 207 -1.73 -4.66 2.28
N SER A 208 -1.27 -5.07 1.10
CA SER A 208 -1.83 -6.20 0.36
C SER A 208 -1.01 -7.47 0.59
N SER A 209 -1.66 -8.62 0.67
CA SER A 209 -0.99 -9.92 0.76
C SER A 209 -0.74 -10.49 -0.64
N VAL A 210 0.40 -11.14 -0.84
CA VAL A 210 0.72 -11.86 -2.08
C VAL A 210 -0.13 -13.12 -2.21
N ILE A 211 -0.67 -13.40 -3.41
CA ILE A 211 -1.58 -14.53 -3.67
C ILE A 211 -0.84 -15.89 -3.61
N ILE A 212 0.48 -15.92 -3.73
CA ILE A 212 1.23 -17.18 -3.90
C ILE A 212 1.96 -17.60 -2.61
N ASN A 213 2.43 -16.65 -1.82
CA ASN A 213 3.32 -16.93 -0.68
C ASN A 213 2.56 -17.43 0.56
N ARG A 214 3.27 -18.20 1.40
CA ARG A 214 2.72 -18.72 2.64
C ARG A 214 2.59 -17.57 3.64
N PRO A 215 1.44 -17.42 4.30
CA PRO A 215 1.26 -16.29 5.18
C PRO A 215 1.97 -16.49 6.53
N PRO A 216 2.33 -15.41 7.25
CA PRO A 216 3.20 -15.48 8.42
C PRO A 216 2.62 -16.36 9.54
N PRO A 217 3.45 -16.97 10.41
CA PRO A 217 2.98 -17.78 11.53
C PRO A 217 1.90 -17.09 12.38
N ARG A 218 0.89 -17.86 12.82
CA ARG A 218 -0.26 -17.31 13.59
C ARG A 218 0.16 -16.56 14.86
N ILE A 219 1.23 -17.02 15.52
CA ILE A 219 1.77 -16.41 16.74
C ILE A 219 2.24 -14.97 16.48
N ILE A 220 2.89 -14.74 15.34
CA ILE A 220 3.44 -13.44 14.94
C ILE A 220 2.31 -12.48 14.57
N ILE A 221 1.30 -12.97 13.83
CA ILE A 221 0.10 -12.17 13.55
C ILE A 221 -0.56 -11.76 14.89
N ARG A 222 -0.80 -12.69 15.81
CA ARG A 222 -1.35 -12.36 17.14
C ARG A 222 -0.49 -11.36 17.91
N ALA A 223 0.83 -11.50 17.83
CA ALA A 223 1.75 -10.54 18.42
C ALA A 223 1.57 -9.14 17.81
N ALA A 224 1.48 -9.00 16.49
CA ALA A 224 1.22 -7.73 15.81
C ALA A 224 -0.16 -7.12 16.16
N HIS A 225 -1.15 -7.94 16.52
CA HIS A 225 -2.45 -7.44 17.01
C HIS A 225 -2.37 -6.88 18.43
N TYR A 226 -1.56 -7.51 19.27
CA TYR A 226 -1.51 -7.25 20.71
C TYR A 226 -0.43 -6.21 21.08
N PHE A 227 0.73 -6.30 20.45
CA PHE A 227 1.88 -5.41 20.62
C PHE A 227 1.91 -4.36 19.49
N GLY A 228 2.41 -3.16 19.78
CA GLY A 228 2.66 -2.15 18.74
C GLY A 228 1.43 -1.47 18.13
N THR A 229 0.25 -1.62 18.75
CA THR A 229 -1.01 -1.02 18.24
C THR A 229 -0.93 0.50 18.10
N LYS A 230 -0.15 1.17 18.95
CA LYS A 230 0.17 2.58 18.85
C LYS A 230 1.67 2.77 18.89
N TRP A 231 2.15 3.67 18.07
CA TRP A 231 3.55 4.05 17.99
C TRP A 231 3.69 5.54 17.73
N TYR A 232 4.81 6.10 18.18
CA TYR A 232 5.06 7.54 18.23
C TYR A 232 6.48 7.86 17.75
N SER A 233 6.90 7.24 16.65
CA SER A 233 8.22 7.46 16.05
C SER A 233 8.34 8.84 15.39
N VAL A 234 7.23 9.41 14.93
CA VAL A 234 7.16 10.74 14.31
C VAL A 234 6.58 11.75 15.31
N VAL A 235 7.14 12.96 15.32
CA VAL A 235 6.75 14.04 16.26
C VAL A 235 5.27 14.39 16.10
N ASP A 236 4.57 14.44 17.23
CA ASP A 236 3.13 14.74 17.33
C ASP A 236 2.25 13.97 16.36
N THR A 237 2.64 12.72 16.10
CA THR A 237 1.93 11.79 15.23
C THR A 237 1.70 10.48 15.98
N GLU A 238 0.44 10.03 16.01
CA GLU A 238 0.09 8.68 16.44
C GLU A 238 0.00 7.79 15.21
N GLU A 239 0.78 6.71 15.21
CA GLU A 239 0.73 5.68 14.19
C GLU A 239 0.07 4.42 14.76
N ARG A 240 -0.97 3.92 14.09
CA ARG A 240 -1.77 2.81 14.60
C ARG A 240 -2.27 1.86 13.52
N LEU A 241 -2.19 0.56 13.78
CA LEU A 241 -2.94 -0.46 13.02
C LEU A 241 -4.43 -0.35 13.34
N ILE A 242 -5.27 -0.24 12.31
CA ILE A 242 -6.71 -0.04 12.46
C ILE A 242 -7.49 -1.32 12.23
N ASP A 243 -8.62 -1.44 12.92
CA ASP A 243 -9.58 -2.51 12.72
C ASP A 243 -10.31 -2.25 11.39
N SER A 244 -10.00 -3.01 10.34
CA SER A 244 -10.54 -2.83 8.98
C SER A 244 -11.30 -4.04 8.45
N PHE A 245 -11.27 -5.16 9.16
CA PHE A 245 -11.84 -6.42 8.70
C PHE A 245 -12.86 -6.97 9.69
N GLU A 246 -14.14 -6.89 9.36
CA GLU A 246 -15.24 -7.32 10.22
C GLU A 246 -15.72 -8.76 9.94
N ARG A 247 -15.39 -9.36 8.79
CA ARG A 247 -15.98 -10.63 8.32
C ARG A 247 -14.94 -11.60 7.73
N ASP A 248 -14.71 -12.74 8.36
CA ASP A 248 -13.90 -13.80 7.73
C ASP A 248 -14.71 -14.44 6.57
N PRO A 249 -14.16 -14.56 5.34
CA PRO A 249 -14.76 -15.40 4.29
C PRO A 249 -15.17 -16.83 4.73
N LYS A 250 -14.61 -17.36 5.83
CA LYS A 250 -14.88 -18.68 6.41
C LYS A 250 -16.10 -18.71 7.35
N GLN A 251 -16.48 -17.60 7.99
CA GLN A 251 -17.53 -17.57 9.01
C GLN A 251 -18.36 -16.28 8.94
N ALA A 252 -19.69 -16.41 8.97
CA ALA A 252 -20.57 -15.28 9.22
C ALA A 252 -20.38 -14.84 10.68
N MET A 253 -19.78 -13.64 10.87
CA MET A 253 -19.44 -13.00 12.16
C MET A 253 -18.87 -13.95 13.23
N ASP A 254 -17.55 -14.10 13.24
CA ASP A 254 -16.83 -14.71 14.37
C ASP A 254 -16.23 -13.59 15.25
N SER A 255 -16.54 -13.58 16.55
CA SER A 255 -16.02 -12.61 17.51
C SER A 255 -14.52 -12.78 17.82
N SER A 256 -13.89 -13.83 17.29
CA SER A 256 -12.44 -14.11 17.40
C SER A 256 -11.62 -13.63 16.19
N LEU A 257 -12.23 -12.91 15.26
CA LEU A 257 -11.55 -12.37 14.09
C LEU A 257 -10.48 -11.36 14.49
N ASN A 258 -9.29 -11.58 13.96
CA ASN A 258 -8.17 -10.65 13.99
C ASN A 258 -8.46 -9.49 13.01
N THR A 259 -9.12 -8.44 13.49
CA THR A 259 -9.70 -7.34 12.68
C THR A 259 -8.71 -6.37 12.04
N ARG A 260 -7.44 -6.36 12.47
CA ARG A 260 -6.37 -5.44 12.00
C ARG A 260 -5.47 -5.99 10.91
N VAL A 261 -5.02 -7.23 11.07
CA VAL A 261 -4.08 -7.93 10.20
C VAL A 261 -4.62 -9.32 9.90
N LEU A 262 -4.80 -9.62 8.62
CA LEU A 262 -5.32 -10.89 8.15
C LEU A 262 -4.27 -11.75 7.47
N ARG A 263 -4.26 -13.02 7.87
CA ARG A 263 -3.41 -14.09 7.34
C ARG A 263 -4.01 -14.68 6.05
N LYS A 264 -4.38 -13.83 5.08
CA LYS A 264 -5.09 -14.26 3.87
C LYS A 264 -4.57 -13.58 2.62
N GLN A 265 -4.60 -14.35 1.55
CA GLN A 265 -4.38 -13.89 0.18
C GLN A 265 -5.51 -12.92 -0.19
N GLY A 266 -5.13 -11.78 -0.74
CA GLY A 266 -6.07 -10.77 -1.18
C GLY A 266 -5.48 -9.97 -2.32
N PHE A 267 -6.35 -9.46 -3.16
CA PHE A 267 -5.97 -8.45 -4.14
C PHE A 267 -6.76 -7.19 -3.86
N LEU A 268 -6.19 -6.08 -4.30
CA LEU A 268 -6.73 -4.77 -4.02
C LEU A 268 -7.15 -4.10 -5.33
N VAL A 269 -8.33 -3.49 -5.31
CA VAL A 269 -8.82 -2.68 -6.43
C VAL A 269 -9.02 -1.26 -5.94
N ILE A 270 -8.27 -0.33 -6.52
CA ILE A 270 -8.37 1.10 -6.21
C ILE A 270 -9.38 1.72 -7.17
N TRP A 271 -10.37 2.41 -6.61
CA TRP A 271 -11.31 3.23 -7.39
C TRP A 271 -11.05 4.69 -7.03
N PHE A 272 -10.47 5.42 -7.97
CA PHE A 272 -10.41 6.87 -7.88
C PHE A 272 -11.49 7.45 -8.79
N TRP A 273 -12.41 8.22 -8.22
CA TRP A 273 -13.43 8.95 -8.95
C TRP A 273 -12.98 10.41 -9.11
N PRO A 274 -12.28 10.79 -10.19
CA PRO A 274 -12.22 12.19 -10.55
C PRO A 274 -13.59 12.54 -11.16
N PHE A 275 -14.34 13.46 -10.54
CA PHE A 275 -15.53 14.13 -11.08
C PHE A 275 -15.96 13.71 -12.52
N ILE A 276 -16.88 12.75 -12.63
CA ILE A 276 -17.75 12.61 -13.82
C ILE A 276 -19.19 12.51 -13.33
N ASP A 277 -19.67 13.59 -12.72
CA ASP A 277 -21.10 13.83 -12.55
C ASP A 277 -21.50 14.99 -13.45
N PHE A 278 -21.66 14.71 -14.75
CA PHE A 278 -22.59 15.48 -15.61
C PHE A 278 -22.95 14.77 -16.94
N LEU A 279 -22.15 13.82 -17.43
CA LEU A 279 -22.40 13.21 -18.76
C LEU A 279 -23.19 11.90 -18.75
N LEU A 280 -23.19 11.13 -17.66
CA LEU A 280 -23.97 9.88 -17.59
C LEU A 280 -25.47 10.10 -17.35
N ILE A 281 -25.88 11.29 -16.91
CA ILE A 281 -27.29 11.67 -16.78
C ILE A 281 -27.86 12.18 -18.13
N LEU A 282 -27.01 12.58 -19.08
CA LEU A 282 -27.44 13.11 -20.39
C LEU A 282 -27.49 12.07 -21.52
N PHE A 283 -26.82 10.92 -21.40
CA PHE A 283 -26.86 9.85 -22.42
C PHE A 283 -27.70 8.63 -22.01
N GLY A 284 -28.77 8.87 -21.26
CA GLY A 284 -29.90 7.94 -21.17
C GLY A 284 -30.77 7.99 -22.43
N LEU A 285 -30.22 7.71 -23.63
CA LEU A 285 -31.02 7.51 -24.85
C LEU A 285 -30.36 6.49 -25.79
N ASP A 286 -31.01 5.32 -25.88
CA ASP A 286 -31.08 4.34 -26.95
C ASP A 286 -29.83 4.04 -27.79
N TRP A 287 -29.22 2.88 -27.52
CA TRP A 287 -28.63 2.05 -28.57
C TRP A 287 -28.94 0.57 -28.35
N THR A 288 -30.04 0.13 -28.94
CA THR A 288 -30.40 -1.29 -29.11
C THR A 288 -29.74 -1.82 -30.38
N PHE A 289 -28.74 -2.70 -30.24
CA PHE A 289 -28.36 -3.63 -31.30
C PHE A 289 -28.03 -5.02 -30.73
N ASN A 290 -28.71 -6.02 -31.31
CA ASN A 290 -28.77 -7.47 -31.07
C ASN A 290 -27.49 -8.12 -30.48
N SER A 291 -27.53 -8.88 -29.38
CA SER A 291 -28.22 -10.15 -29.01
C SER A 291 -27.34 -11.39 -29.21
N ASN A 292 -27.31 -12.24 -28.16
CA ASN A 292 -26.65 -13.56 -28.02
C ASN A 292 -25.32 -13.67 -27.26
N TYR A 293 -25.04 -12.82 -26.24
CA TYR A 293 -23.97 -13.13 -25.26
C TYR A 293 -24.28 -12.76 -23.80
N LYS A 294 -25.55 -12.65 -23.42
CA LYS A 294 -25.99 -12.33 -22.05
C LYS A 294 -27.09 -13.26 -21.55
N LYS A 295 -26.73 -14.42 -20.98
CA LYS A 295 -27.66 -15.15 -20.10
C LYS A 295 -27.07 -15.79 -18.83
N ALA A 296 -25.81 -15.52 -18.48
CA ALA A 296 -25.22 -16.05 -17.23
C ALA A 296 -24.46 -15.04 -16.36
N LYS A 297 -24.30 -13.77 -16.78
CA LYS A 297 -23.52 -12.76 -16.02
C LYS A 297 -24.31 -11.54 -15.52
N SER A 298 -25.61 -11.40 -15.82
CA SER A 298 -26.37 -10.19 -15.40
C SER A 298 -27.08 -10.32 -14.05
N THR A 299 -27.31 -11.53 -13.54
CA THR A 299 -28.08 -11.70 -12.29
C THR A 299 -27.29 -11.30 -11.03
N ALA A 300 -25.96 -11.46 -11.03
CA ALA A 300 -25.11 -11.10 -9.90
C ALA A 300 -24.83 -9.59 -9.79
N ILE A 301 -24.89 -8.85 -10.91
CA ILE A 301 -24.63 -7.40 -10.94
C ILE A 301 -25.91 -6.60 -10.66
N GLN A 302 -27.09 -7.13 -11.01
CA GLN A 302 -28.38 -6.50 -10.68
C GLN A 302 -28.77 -6.69 -9.21
N GLN A 303 -28.37 -7.79 -8.56
CA GLN A 303 -28.63 -7.97 -7.12
C GLN A 303 -27.84 -7.01 -6.23
N SER A 304 -26.60 -6.65 -6.60
CA SER A 304 -25.82 -5.65 -5.85
C SER A 304 -26.34 -4.22 -5.97
N TYR A 305 -27.21 -3.93 -6.95
CA TYR A 305 -27.78 -2.59 -7.16
C TYR A 305 -29.09 -2.36 -6.40
N ASN A 306 -29.85 -3.42 -6.10
CA ASN A 306 -31.16 -3.31 -5.44
C ASN A 306 -31.10 -3.42 -3.91
N GLU A 307 -29.97 -3.81 -3.32
CA GLU A 307 -29.81 -3.88 -1.86
C GLU A 307 -29.30 -2.55 -1.23
N SER A 308 -29.01 -1.53 -2.04
CA SER A 308 -28.52 -0.22 -1.58
C SER A 308 -29.61 0.86 -1.47
N SER A 309 -30.88 0.52 -1.72
CA SER A 309 -31.98 1.49 -1.74
C SER A 309 -33.00 1.24 -0.64
N THR A 310 -32.58 1.33 0.63
CA THR A 310 -33.49 1.69 1.72
C THR A 310 -32.74 2.39 2.85
N ILE A 311 -33.33 3.49 3.31
CA ILE A 311 -33.06 4.28 4.51
C ILE A 311 -32.40 5.65 4.23
N SER A 312 -33.20 6.65 4.56
CA SER A 312 -33.00 8.09 4.51
C SER A 312 -31.95 8.57 5.51
N ASP A 313 -30.84 9.13 5.00
CA ASP A 313 -30.04 10.23 5.58
C ASP A 313 -28.95 10.71 4.56
N GLN A 314 -29.33 10.82 3.28
CA GLN A 314 -28.40 10.79 2.14
C GLN A 314 -27.73 12.12 1.73
N ASN A 315 -27.85 13.23 2.46
CA ASN A 315 -27.29 14.51 1.97
C ASN A 315 -25.87 14.84 2.46
N ASN A 316 -25.39 14.21 3.54
CA ASN A 316 -24.02 14.44 4.04
C ASN A 316 -23.05 13.33 3.63
N ASP A 317 -23.48 12.06 3.60
CA ASP A 317 -22.61 10.94 3.21
C ASP A 317 -22.18 11.01 1.73
N PHE A 318 -23.09 11.38 0.82
CA PHE A 318 -22.76 11.52 -0.60
C PHE A 318 -21.70 12.61 -0.88
N LYS A 319 -21.68 13.70 -0.11
CA LYS A 319 -20.65 14.75 -0.25
C LYS A 319 -19.28 14.32 0.28
N GLN A 320 -19.26 13.40 1.24
CA GLN A 320 -18.03 12.87 1.82
C GLN A 320 -17.42 11.80 0.89
N GLU A 321 -18.26 11.01 0.22
CA GLU A 321 -17.85 10.04 -0.81
C GLU A 321 -17.26 10.72 -2.06
N ALA A 322 -17.80 11.87 -2.49
CA ALA A 322 -17.37 12.56 -3.71
C ALA A 322 -15.93 13.12 -3.67
N ASN A 323 -15.38 13.39 -2.48
CA ASN A 323 -14.02 13.93 -2.27
C ASN A 323 -13.18 12.95 -1.45
N SER A 324 -13.16 11.69 -1.86
CA SER A 324 -12.42 10.64 -1.18
C SER A 324 -11.88 9.59 -2.16
N LEU A 325 -10.70 9.06 -1.86
CA LEU A 325 -10.19 7.87 -2.51
C LEU A 325 -10.90 6.64 -1.93
N ARG A 326 -11.59 5.87 -2.78
CA ARG A 326 -12.20 4.59 -2.39
C ARG A 326 -11.26 3.44 -2.72
N VAL A 327 -10.88 2.69 -1.69
CA VAL A 327 -10.05 1.50 -1.82
C VAL A 327 -10.88 0.27 -1.49
N LYS A 328 -11.03 -0.64 -2.47
CA LYS A 328 -11.76 -1.89 -2.30
C LYS A 328 -10.82 -3.07 -2.14
N PHE A 329 -10.86 -3.72 -0.99
CA PHE A 329 -10.13 -4.95 -0.72
C PHE A 329 -10.97 -6.14 -1.13
N TRP A 330 -10.34 -7.13 -1.76
CA TRP A 330 -10.93 -8.43 -2.02
C TRP A 330 -10.09 -9.51 -1.35
N LEU A 331 -10.69 -10.24 -0.42
CA LEU A 331 -10.03 -11.32 0.31
C LEU A 331 -10.54 -12.66 -0.20
N GLU A 332 -9.63 -13.50 -0.68
CA GLU A 332 -9.98 -14.83 -1.15
C GLU A 332 -10.12 -15.82 0.02
N ASN A 333 -11.10 -16.72 -0.11
CA ASN A 333 -11.20 -17.85 0.77
C ASN A 333 -10.18 -18.93 0.39
N THR A 334 -9.27 -19.26 1.30
CA THR A 334 -8.27 -20.32 1.10
C THR A 334 -8.86 -21.73 1.03
N GLU A 335 -10.13 -21.93 1.43
CA GLU A 335 -10.85 -23.20 1.26
C GLU A 335 -11.97 -23.07 0.23
N LYS A 336 -11.79 -23.67 -0.95
CA LYS A 336 -12.85 -23.80 -1.98
C LYS A 336 -13.92 -24.80 -1.53
N LYS A 337 -14.81 -24.41 -0.62
CA LYS A 337 -16.03 -25.18 -0.30
C LYS A 337 -17.15 -24.83 -1.28
N LYS A 338 -17.78 -25.83 -1.89
CA LYS A 338 -18.94 -25.66 -2.78
C LYS A 338 -20.06 -24.91 -2.04
N GLY A 339 -20.50 -23.77 -2.60
CA GLY A 339 -21.71 -23.05 -2.15
C GLY A 339 -21.53 -21.83 -1.24
N ARG A 340 -20.30 -21.40 -0.91
CA ARG A 340 -20.04 -20.12 -0.22
C ARG A 340 -19.46 -19.07 -1.17
N GLN A 341 -19.72 -17.79 -0.90
CA GLN A 341 -19.07 -16.71 -1.65
C GLN A 341 -17.54 -16.87 -1.56
N PRO A 342 -16.83 -16.91 -2.70
CA PRO A 342 -15.39 -17.18 -2.70
C PRO A 342 -14.56 -16.01 -2.18
N TYR A 343 -15.16 -14.82 -2.05
CA TYR A 343 -14.49 -13.59 -1.64
C TYR A 343 -15.30 -12.82 -0.61
N ALA A 344 -14.61 -12.14 0.30
CA ALA A 344 -15.17 -11.01 1.06
C ALA A 344 -14.60 -9.71 0.49
N ASN A 345 -15.40 -8.64 0.48
CA ASN A 345 -14.93 -7.32 0.10
C ASN A 345 -15.07 -6.31 1.24
N TYR A 346 -14.20 -5.31 1.22
CA TYR A 346 -14.18 -4.20 2.17
C TYR A 346 -13.93 -2.91 1.44
N ASP A 347 -14.65 -1.87 1.80
CA ASP A 347 -14.45 -0.52 1.28
C ASP A 347 -13.79 0.33 2.36
N LEU A 348 -12.68 0.97 2.00
CA LEU A 348 -12.01 1.99 2.79
C LEU A 348 -12.10 3.32 2.04
N PHE A 349 -12.66 4.32 2.69
CA PHE A 349 -12.73 5.68 2.16
C PHE A 349 -11.67 6.54 2.83
N ILE A 350 -10.80 7.13 2.01
CA ILE A 350 -9.73 8.00 2.48
C ILE A 350 -10.07 9.42 2.06
N PRO A 351 -10.35 10.34 3.00
CA PRO A 351 -10.80 11.68 2.67
C PRO A 351 -9.65 12.53 2.10
N ASP A 352 -9.98 13.35 1.11
CA ASP A 352 -9.07 14.37 0.60
C ASP A 352 -8.73 15.40 1.69
N LEU A 353 -7.62 16.09 1.50
CA LEU A 353 -7.23 17.22 2.34
C LEU A 353 -7.82 18.51 1.74
N LYS A 354 -8.48 19.33 2.57
CA LYS A 354 -9.13 20.59 2.17
C LYS A 354 -8.19 21.79 2.18
#